data_AF-A0A9Q0BIP4-F1
#
_entry.id   AF-A0A9Q0BIP4-F1
#
_cell.length_a   1.000
_cell.length_b   1.000
_cell.length_c   1.000
_cell.angle_alpha   90.00
_cell.angle_beta   90.00
_cell.angle_gamma   90.00
#
_symmetry.space_group_name_H-M   'P 1'
#
loop_
_entity.id
_entity.type
_entity.pdbx_description
1 polymer ?
#
loop_
_entity_poly.entity_id
_entity_poly.type
_entity_poly.pdbx_seq_one_letter_code
_entity_poly.pdbx_strand_id
1 'polypeptide(L)'
;MKRLRARRVREKRRLQETATKRVHIRAANTAHLVRAHLQEMCRLWLPTDPAEMRGSVRRQCSRQVFGYVSSAGFSFTEALACAVGYVTTGGLQQLIGELQAPSSKGPLMCLVRDPDSRDYRWASFQINLNVASPAF
;
A
#
# COMPACT_ATOMS: atom_id res chain seq x y z
N MET A 1 8.98 4.28 24.19
CA MET A 1 10.33 3.93 24.72
C MET A 1 10.76 4.66 26.00
N LYS A 2 10.56 5.99 26.14
CA LYS A 2 10.98 6.75 27.35
C LYS A 2 10.39 6.19 28.66
N ARG A 3 9.12 5.74 28.66
CA ARG A 3 8.44 5.13 29.81
C ARG A 3 9.11 3.83 30.30
N LEU A 4 9.54 2.95 29.40
CA LEU A 4 10.21 1.68 29.75
C LEU A 4 11.62 1.88 30.32
N ARG A 5 12.35 2.89 29.82
CA ARG A 5 13.62 3.32 30.43
C ARG A 5 13.40 3.88 31.84
N ALA A 6 12.42 4.75 32.02
CA ALA A 6 12.08 5.32 33.32
C ALA A 6 11.73 4.23 34.35
N ARG A 7 10.98 3.20 33.95
CA ARG A 7 10.66 2.04 34.81
C ARG A 7 11.92 1.32 35.28
N ARG A 8 12.85 1.01 34.38
CA ARG A 8 14.13 0.35 34.73
C ARG A 8 15.02 1.19 35.64
N VAL A 9 15.04 2.51 35.42
CA VAL A 9 15.80 3.43 36.29
C VAL A 9 15.20 3.48 37.69
N ARG A 10 13.87 3.50 37.82
CA ARG A 10 13.17 3.46 39.12
C ARG A 10 13.40 2.14 39.84
N GLU A 11 13.31 1.01 39.13
CA GLU A 11 13.59 -0.31 39.66
C GLU A 11 15.04 -0.43 40.16
N LYS A 12 16.00 0.07 39.36
CA LYS A 12 17.41 0.15 39.76
C LYS A 12 17.60 1.01 41.02
N ARG A 13 16.92 2.15 41.13
CA ARG A 13 16.99 3.03 42.32
C ARG A 13 16.48 2.31 43.56
N ARG A 14 15.31 1.66 43.47
CA ARG A 14 14.71 0.88 44.56
C ARG A 14 15.60 -0.29 45.01
N LEU A 15 16.24 -0.98 44.06
CA LEU A 15 17.17 -2.08 44.37
C LEU A 15 18.51 -1.57 44.95
N GLN A 16 18.93 -0.35 44.61
CA GLN A 16 20.17 0.24 45.15
C GLN A 16 20.02 0.67 46.60
N GLU A 17 18.82 1.04 47.03
CA GLU A 17 18.51 1.45 48.41
C GLU A 17 18.77 0.33 49.43
N THR A 18 18.63 -0.93 49.02
CA THR A 18 18.81 -2.12 49.89
C THR A 18 20.09 -2.91 49.58
N ALA A 19 20.83 -2.58 48.53
CA ALA A 19 21.98 -3.35 48.09
C ALA A 19 23.30 -2.79 48.64
N THR A 20 24.11 -3.67 49.23
CA THR A 20 25.48 -3.37 49.71
C THR A 20 26.47 -3.14 48.56
N LYS A 21 26.12 -3.54 47.33
CA LYS A 21 26.95 -3.41 46.12
C LYS A 21 26.24 -2.55 45.07
N ARG A 22 27.02 -2.02 44.11
CA ARG A 22 26.51 -1.20 43.00
C ARG A 22 25.62 -2.04 42.08
N VAL A 23 24.37 -1.60 41.90
CA VAL A 23 23.38 -2.24 41.03
C VAL A 23 23.44 -1.61 39.63
N HIS A 24 23.63 -2.45 38.62
CA HIS A 24 23.64 -2.04 37.21
C HIS A 24 22.23 -2.10 36.61
N ILE A 25 21.98 -1.24 35.61
CA ILE A 25 20.71 -1.26 34.88
C ILE A 25 20.74 -2.45 33.93
N ARG A 26 19.74 -3.33 34.05
CA ARG A 26 19.58 -4.47 33.14
C ARG A 26 19.43 -4.03 31.68
N ALA A 27 20.00 -4.81 30.76
CA ALA A 27 19.85 -4.62 29.33
C ALA A 27 18.36 -4.55 28.94
N ALA A 28 18.06 -3.78 27.90
CA ALA A 28 16.70 -3.63 27.42
C ALA A 28 16.29 -4.91 26.68
N ASN A 29 15.61 -5.84 27.34
CA ASN A 29 15.03 -7.00 26.66
C ASN A 29 13.73 -6.60 25.92
N THR A 30 13.87 -5.66 24.96
CA THR A 30 12.75 -5.09 24.20
C THR A 30 12.72 -5.57 22.75
N ALA A 31 13.62 -6.47 22.35
CA ALA A 31 13.73 -6.95 20.98
C ALA A 31 12.43 -7.60 20.47
N HIS A 32 11.75 -8.37 21.34
CA HIS A 32 10.45 -8.94 21.01
C HIS A 32 9.38 -7.86 20.80
N LEU A 33 9.33 -6.84 21.66
CA LEU A 33 8.36 -5.74 21.52
C LEU A 33 8.55 -4.95 20.23
N VAL A 34 9.81 -4.68 19.85
CA VAL A 34 10.12 -4.00 18.59
C VAL A 34 9.71 -4.86 17.40
N ARG A 35 9.98 -6.17 17.43
CA ARG A 35 9.54 -7.10 16.38
C ARG A 35 8.03 -7.18 16.25
N ALA A 36 7.31 -7.31 17.37
CA ALA A 36 5.86 -7.34 17.38
C ALA A 36 5.26 -6.04 16.80
N HIS A 37 5.82 -4.89 17.17
CA HIS A 37 5.34 -3.61 16.67
C HIS A 37 5.67 -3.39 15.19
N LEU A 38 6.81 -3.88 14.73
CA LEU A 38 7.15 -3.90 13.30
C LEU A 38 6.16 -4.76 12.52
N GLN A 39 5.85 -5.96 13.00
CA GLN A 39 4.85 -6.84 12.37
C GLN A 39 3.46 -6.20 12.32
N GLU A 40 3.06 -5.53 13.40
CA GLU A 40 1.81 -4.79 13.47
C GLU A 40 1.77 -3.63 12.46
N MET A 41 2.87 -2.86 12.34
CA MET A 41 2.99 -1.83 11.32
C MET A 41 2.93 -2.42 9.91
N CYS A 42 3.66 -3.50 9.62
CA CYS A 42 3.59 -4.15 8.32
C CYS A 42 2.15 -4.62 7.98
N ARG A 43 1.43 -5.18 8.96
CA ARG A 43 0.03 -5.62 8.80
C ARG A 43 -0.91 -4.47 8.46
N LEU A 44 -0.69 -3.27 9.01
CA LEU A 44 -1.49 -2.09 8.68
C LEU A 44 -1.30 -1.62 7.23
N TRP A 45 -0.11 -1.80 6.66
CA TRP A 45 0.22 -1.35 5.32
C TRP A 45 -0.17 -2.35 4.22
N LEU A 46 -0.07 -3.65 4.51
CA LEU A 46 -0.39 -4.72 3.58
C LEU A 46 -1.24 -5.77 4.31
N PRO A 47 -2.56 -5.82 4.10
CA PRO A 47 -3.40 -6.85 4.69
C PRO A 47 -2.91 -8.23 4.26
N THR A 48 -2.42 -9.02 5.21
CA THR A 48 -1.91 -10.37 4.96
C THR A 48 -3.04 -11.38 4.76
N ASP A 49 -4.23 -11.09 5.27
CA ASP A 49 -5.40 -11.95 5.19
C ASP A 49 -6.41 -11.41 4.16
N PRO A 50 -6.77 -12.20 3.12
CA PRO A 50 -7.86 -11.89 2.19
C PRO A 50 -9.20 -11.57 2.85
N ALA A 51 -9.49 -12.06 4.07
CA ALA A 51 -10.73 -11.76 4.78
C ALA A 51 -10.75 -10.33 5.38
N GLU A 52 -9.59 -9.76 5.68
CA GLU A 52 -9.42 -8.38 6.17
C GLU A 52 -9.48 -7.34 5.04
N MET A 53 -9.56 -7.78 3.77
CA MET A 53 -9.58 -6.96 2.56
C MET A 53 -10.79 -6.03 2.38
N ARG A 54 -11.69 -5.88 3.37
CA ARG A 54 -12.65 -4.75 3.34
C ARG A 54 -11.91 -3.40 3.29
N GLY A 55 -10.70 -3.33 3.84
CA GLY A 55 -9.73 -2.24 3.66
C GLY A 55 -8.62 -2.52 2.64
N SER A 56 -8.86 -3.42 1.68
CA SER A 56 -7.89 -3.71 0.61
C SER A 56 -7.59 -2.46 -0.20
N VAL A 57 -6.36 -2.36 -0.65
CA VAL A 57 -5.87 -1.39 -1.63
C VAL A 57 -6.85 -1.20 -2.80
N ARG A 58 -7.53 -2.28 -3.23
CA ARG A 58 -8.58 -2.25 -4.27
C ARG A 58 -9.81 -1.40 -3.92
N ARG A 59 -10.22 -1.34 -2.65
CA ARG A 59 -11.43 -0.66 -2.16
C ARG A 59 -11.12 0.57 -1.28
N GLN A 60 -9.89 1.04 -1.28
CA GLN A 60 -9.47 2.21 -0.51
C GLN A 60 -10.17 3.51 -0.98
N CYS A 61 -10.56 3.56 -2.26
CA CYS A 61 -11.23 4.70 -2.86
C CYS A 61 -12.73 4.42 -3.04
N SER A 62 -13.52 5.47 -3.32
CA SER A 62 -14.95 5.31 -3.62
C SER A 62 -15.21 4.45 -4.87
N ARG A 63 -14.21 4.32 -5.75
CA ARG A 63 -14.23 3.52 -6.99
C ARG A 63 -13.18 2.43 -6.83
N GLN A 64 -13.44 1.26 -7.40
CA GLN A 64 -12.52 0.14 -7.27
C GLN A 64 -11.26 0.40 -8.11
N VAL A 65 -10.09 0.17 -7.50
CA VAL A 65 -8.79 0.30 -8.15
C VAL A 65 -8.34 -1.07 -8.65
N PHE A 66 -8.01 -1.17 -9.92
CA PHE A 66 -7.57 -2.42 -10.55
C PHE A 66 -6.17 -2.36 -11.17
N GLY A 67 -5.50 -1.20 -11.10
CA GLY A 67 -4.18 -0.98 -11.65
C GLY A 67 -3.57 0.35 -11.23
N TYR A 68 -2.30 0.53 -11.60
CA TYR A 68 -1.49 1.70 -11.28
C TYR A 68 -0.73 2.20 -12.50
N VAL A 69 -0.62 3.51 -12.60
CA VAL A 69 0.17 4.19 -13.63
C VAL A 69 1.61 4.32 -13.13
N SER A 70 2.58 3.91 -13.95
CA SER A 70 4.01 4.04 -13.65
C SER A 70 4.60 5.35 -14.18
N SER A 71 4.11 5.82 -15.33
CA SER A 71 4.53 7.07 -15.94
C SER A 71 3.34 7.74 -16.61
N ALA A 72 3.20 9.05 -16.40
CA ALA A 72 2.18 9.87 -17.04
C ALA A 72 2.80 11.20 -17.47
N GLY A 73 2.36 11.71 -18.61
CA GLY A 73 2.83 12.98 -19.13
C GLY A 73 2.01 13.45 -20.33
N PHE A 74 2.18 14.70 -20.70
CA PHE A 74 1.63 15.21 -21.95
C PHE A 74 2.48 14.73 -23.12
N SER A 75 1.86 14.04 -24.08
CA SER A 75 2.49 13.63 -25.32
C SER A 75 2.32 14.70 -26.38
N PHE A 76 3.43 15.21 -26.91
CA PHE A 76 3.39 16.16 -28.02
C PHE A 76 2.99 15.49 -29.35
N THR A 77 3.20 14.18 -29.51
CA THR A 77 2.86 13.47 -30.74
C THR A 77 1.36 13.20 -30.84
N GLU A 78 0.71 12.89 -29.72
CA GLU A 78 -0.73 12.65 -29.66
C GLU A 78 -1.51 13.92 -29.29
N ALA A 79 -0.81 14.99 -28.88
CA ALA A 79 -1.37 16.23 -28.33
C ALA A 79 -2.35 15.99 -27.16
N LEU A 80 -2.10 14.95 -26.37
CA LEU A 80 -2.97 14.45 -25.31
C LEU A 80 -2.14 14.02 -24.09
N ALA A 81 -2.78 13.91 -22.93
CA ALA A 81 -2.16 13.32 -21.76
C ALA A 81 -2.17 11.79 -21.87
N CYS A 82 -0.97 11.20 -21.89
CA CYS A 82 -0.77 9.77 -22.06
C CYS A 82 -0.16 9.18 -20.80
N ALA A 83 -0.46 7.91 -20.54
CA ALA A 83 -0.01 7.21 -19.36
C ALA A 83 0.30 5.76 -19.69
N VAL A 84 1.34 5.23 -19.04
CA VAL A 84 1.72 3.82 -19.09
C VAL A 84 1.61 3.25 -17.69
N GLY A 85 0.99 2.09 -17.57
CA GLY A 85 0.70 1.47 -16.29
C GLY A 85 0.43 -0.01 -16.40
N TYR A 86 0.26 -0.63 -15.23
CA TYR A 86 0.01 -2.04 -15.07
C TYR A 86 -1.35 -2.25 -14.43
N VAL A 87 -2.09 -3.22 -14.96
CA VAL A 87 -3.43 -3.56 -14.49
C VAL A 87 -3.49 -5.04 -14.13
N THR A 88 -4.38 -5.38 -13.20
CA THR A 88 -4.67 -6.77 -12.85
C THR A 88 -5.56 -7.42 -13.90
N THR A 89 -5.26 -8.67 -14.27
CA THR A 89 -6.04 -9.43 -15.26
C THR A 89 -7.48 -9.63 -14.82
N GLY A 90 -7.71 -9.97 -13.54
CA GLY A 90 -9.05 -10.14 -12.99
C GLY A 90 -9.88 -8.85 -13.00
N GLY A 91 -9.25 -7.69 -12.75
CA GLY A 91 -9.93 -6.41 -12.84
C GLY A 91 -10.28 -6.01 -14.27
N LEU A 92 -9.38 -6.30 -15.22
CA LEU A 92 -9.63 -6.07 -16.64
C LEU A 92 -10.78 -6.95 -17.17
N GLN A 93 -10.82 -8.23 -16.79
CA GLN A 93 -11.93 -9.13 -17.17
C GLN A 93 -13.28 -8.62 -16.68
N GLN A 94 -13.33 -8.12 -15.43
CA GLN A 94 -14.55 -7.55 -14.87
C GLN A 94 -14.98 -6.29 -15.62
N LEU A 95 -14.04 -5.38 -15.92
CA LEU A 95 -14.33 -4.19 -16.69
C LEU A 95 -14.88 -4.52 -18.09
N ILE A 96 -14.27 -5.49 -18.79
CA ILE A 96 -14.75 -5.95 -20.09
C ILE A 96 -16.15 -6.56 -19.97
N GLY A 97 -16.40 -7.38 -18.95
CA GLY A 97 -17.72 -7.97 -18.71
C GLY A 97 -18.81 -6.92 -18.46
N GLU A 98 -18.49 -5.86 -17.71
CA GLU A 98 -19.41 -4.74 -17.46
C GLU A 98 -19.68 -3.92 -18.73
N LEU A 99 -18.66 -3.72 -19.57
CA LEU A 99 -18.76 -2.96 -20.82
C LEU A 99 -19.36 -3.75 -21.99
N GLN A 100 -19.38 -5.08 -21.95
CA GLN A 100 -20.02 -5.92 -22.99
C GLN A 100 -21.53 -6.10 -22.78
N ALA A 101 -22.11 -5.44 -21.77
CA ALA A 101 -23.57 -5.36 -21.62
C ALA A 101 -24.21 -4.81 -22.91
N PRO A 102 -25.40 -5.31 -23.32
CA PRO A 102 -26.00 -5.03 -24.63
C PRO A 102 -26.26 -3.54 -24.93
N SER A 103 -26.15 -2.65 -23.93
CA SER A 103 -26.30 -1.21 -24.08
C SER A 103 -25.01 -0.44 -24.40
N SER A 104 -23.80 -1.01 -24.23
CA SER A 104 -22.54 -0.28 -24.36
C SER A 104 -21.62 -0.83 -25.44
N LYS A 105 -21.90 -0.50 -26.72
CA LYS A 105 -20.94 -0.70 -27.83
C LYS A 105 -19.87 0.42 -27.88
N GLY A 106 -19.43 0.89 -26.72
CA GLY A 106 -18.48 2.00 -26.59
C GLY A 106 -17.03 1.53 -26.57
N PRO A 107 -16.06 2.45 -26.75
CA PRO A 107 -14.65 2.14 -26.56
C PRO A 107 -14.36 1.72 -25.11
N LEU A 108 -13.35 0.88 -24.90
CA LEU A 108 -12.88 0.52 -23.56
C LEU A 108 -12.40 1.77 -22.83
N MET A 109 -13.16 2.21 -21.83
CA MET A 109 -12.85 3.38 -21.03
C MET A 109 -12.73 3.02 -19.56
N CYS A 110 -11.85 3.71 -18.85
CA CYS A 110 -11.67 3.60 -17.41
C CYS A 110 -11.53 4.99 -16.77
N LEU A 111 -11.63 5.02 -15.45
CA LEU A 111 -11.35 6.23 -14.67
C LEU A 111 -9.91 6.19 -14.17
N VAL A 112 -9.20 7.30 -14.37
CA VAL A 112 -7.85 7.53 -13.84
C VAL A 112 -7.92 8.65 -12.82
N ARG A 113 -7.15 8.51 -11.75
CA ARG A 113 -7.06 9.50 -10.68
C ARG A 113 -5.60 9.75 -10.33
N ASP A 114 -5.26 11.02 -10.21
CA ASP A 114 -3.99 11.48 -9.65
C ASP A 114 -4.00 11.33 -8.12
N PRO A 115 -2.95 10.81 -7.48
CA PRO A 115 -2.88 10.71 -6.02
C PRO A 115 -3.08 12.04 -5.29
N ASP A 116 -2.64 13.15 -5.88
CA ASP A 116 -2.75 14.50 -5.31
C ASP A 116 -4.08 15.18 -5.63
N SER A 117 -4.88 14.59 -6.54
CA SER A 117 -6.23 15.05 -6.87
C SER A 117 -7.31 14.15 -6.27
N ARG A 118 -8.53 14.68 -6.18
CA ARG A 118 -9.75 13.91 -5.87
C ARG A 118 -10.60 13.64 -7.11
N ASP A 119 -10.22 14.22 -8.24
CA ASP A 119 -10.98 14.14 -9.48
C ASP A 119 -10.64 12.87 -10.24
N TYR A 120 -11.68 12.21 -10.74
CA TYR A 120 -11.56 11.07 -11.65
C TYR A 120 -11.76 11.57 -13.07
N ARG A 121 -10.83 11.22 -13.95
CA ARG A 121 -10.89 11.57 -15.37
C ARG A 121 -11.09 10.33 -16.21
N TRP A 122 -11.91 10.43 -17.25
CA TRP A 122 -12.06 9.35 -18.21
C TRP A 122 -10.80 9.22 -19.06
N ALA A 123 -10.38 7.98 -19.29
CA ALA A 123 -9.30 7.64 -20.18
C ALA A 123 -9.69 6.42 -21.01
N SER A 124 -9.36 6.44 -22.30
CA SER A 124 -9.29 5.22 -23.10
C SER A 124 -7.94 4.55 -22.82
N PHE A 125 -7.88 3.23 -22.93
CA PHE A 125 -6.63 2.52 -22.80
C PHE A 125 -6.52 1.43 -23.86
N GLN A 126 -5.28 1.10 -24.22
CA GLN A 126 -4.95 0.02 -25.12
C GLN A 126 -3.96 -0.90 -24.42
N ILE A 127 -4.07 -2.19 -24.69
CA ILE A 127 -3.17 -3.20 -24.12
C ILE A 127 -1.96 -3.29 -25.04
N ASN A 128 -0.80 -2.89 -24.55
CA ASN A 128 0.44 -3.11 -25.26
C ASN A 128 0.83 -4.59 -25.15
N LEU A 129 0.70 -5.34 -26.25
CA LEU A 129 1.07 -6.76 -26.32
C LEU A 129 2.56 -6.96 -26.61
N ASN A 130 3.29 -5.90 -26.98
CA ASN A 130 4.71 -5.94 -27.36
C ASN A 130 5.64 -5.65 -26.18
N VAL A 131 5.30 -6.12 -24.98
CA VAL A 131 6.21 -6.02 -23.84
C VAL A 131 7.22 -7.16 -23.95
N ALA A 132 8.45 -6.86 -24.36
CA ALA A 132 9.55 -7.80 -24.28
C ALA A 132 9.68 -8.25 -22.81
N SER A 133 9.33 -9.49 -22.52
CA SER A 133 9.55 -10.08 -21.20
C SER A 133 11.06 -10.06 -20.96
N PRO A 134 11.57 -9.39 -19.91
CA PRO A 134 12.95 -9.59 -19.54
C PRO A 134 13.08 -11.06 -19.16
N ALA A 135 13.89 -11.79 -19.93
CA ALA A 135 14.29 -13.14 -19.59
C ALA A 135 14.97 -13.07 -18.21
N PHE A 136 14.31 -13.66 -17.21
CA PHE A 136 14.91 -13.90 -15.90
C PHE A 136 15.76 -15.17 -15.96
#